data_AF-A0A1I4Q9R1-F1
#
_entry.id   AF-A0A1I4Q9R1-F1
#
_cell.length_a   1.000
_cell.length_b   1.000
_cell.length_c   1.000
_cell.angle_alpha   90.00
_cell.angle_beta   90.00
_cell.angle_gamma   90.00
#
_symmetry.space_group_name_H-M   'P 1'
#
loop_
_entity.id
_entity.type
_entity.pdbx_description
1 polymer ?
#
loop_
_entity_poly.entity_id
_entity_poly.type
_entity_poly.pdbx_seq_one_letter_code
_entity_poly.pdbx_strand_id
1 'polypeptide(L)' 'MEEYVFVETSSRTVTEDGQRFRRINFRGNDPTNELNVDGYIPKVPEMDYFQAGLDGTLSDLIRNFVIDKLTPTEQSA' A
#
# COMPACT_ATOMS: atom_id res chain seq x y z
N MET A 1 -1.73 -4.12 -20.79
CA MET A 1 -0.52 -3.81 -20.00
C MET A 1 -0.52 -4.80 -18.87
N GLU A 2 0.51 -5.64 -18.77
CA GLU A 2 0.65 -6.46 -17.57
C GLU A 2 0.97 -5.51 -16.41
N GLU A 3 0.18 -5.58 -15.35
CA GLU A 3 0.23 -4.62 -14.24
C GLU A 3 1.19 -5.10 -13.16
N TYR A 4 1.74 -4.15 -12.41
CA TYR A 4 2.46 -4.46 -11.18
C TYR A 4 1.59 -5.27 -10.22
N VAL A 5 2.20 -6.31 -9.64
CA VAL A 5 1.60 -7.09 -8.57
C VAL A 5 2.21 -6.63 -7.24
N PHE A 6 1.36 -6.11 -6.36
CA PHE A 6 1.77 -5.65 -5.04
C PHE A 6 1.41 -6.67 -3.97
N VAL A 7 2.37 -6.96 -3.10
CA VAL A 7 2.21 -7.87 -1.97
C VAL A 7 2.67 -7.21 -0.67
N GLU A 8 1.93 -7.47 0.41
CA GLU A 8 2.40 -7.15 1.75
C GLU A 8 3.60 -8.01 2.11
N THR A 9 4.64 -7.39 2.65
CA THR A 9 5.83 -8.10 3.17
C THR A 9 5.82 -8.17 4.70
N SER A 10 5.26 -7.16 5.36
CA SER A 10 5.04 -7.14 6.81
C SER A 10 4.13 -6.00 7.22
N SER A 11 3.46 -6.13 8.35
CA SER A 11 2.77 -5.01 8.98
C SER A 11 2.92 -4.99 10.49
N ARG A 12 2.77 -3.79 11.06
CA ARG A 12 2.80 -3.57 12.51
C ARG A 12 1.75 -2.55 12.92
N THR A 13 1.25 -2.69 14.15
CA THR A 13 0.35 -1.70 14.74
C THR A 13 1.15 -0.46 15.13
N VAL A 14 0.56 0.70 14.85
CA VAL A 14 1.04 2.03 15.25
C VAL A 14 -0.12 2.71 15.97
N THR A 15 0.14 3.21 17.18
CA THR A 15 -0.85 4.00 17.92
C THR A 15 -0.46 5.47 17.82
N GLU A 16 -1.40 6.31 17.41
CA GLU A 16 -1.22 7.76 17.34
C GLU A 16 -2.52 8.43 17.79
N ASP A 17 -2.43 9.40 18.71
CA ASP A 17 -3.58 10.13 19.26
C ASP A 17 -4.72 9.23 19.78
N GLY A 18 -4.36 8.06 20.33
CA GLY A 18 -5.31 7.06 20.84
C GLY A 18 -6.00 6.22 19.76
N GLN A 19 -5.73 6.48 18.48
CA GLN A 19 -6.21 5.70 17.35
C GLN A 19 -5.19 4.63 16.95
N ARG A 20 -5.69 3.47 16.51
CA ARG A 20 -4.85 2.34 16.05
C ARG A 20 -4.82 2.30 14.53
N PHE A 21 -3.60 2.28 14.01
CA PHE A 21 -3.30 2.16 12.60
C PHE A 21 -2.41 0.94 12.35
N ARG A 22 -2.37 0.50 11.10
CA ARG A 22 -1.40 -0.47 10.59
C ARG A 22 -0.45 0.26 9.67
N ARG A 23 0.85 0.13 9.96
CA ARG A 23 1.90 0.41 8.98
C ARG A 23 2.13 -0.86 8.18
N ILE A 24 2.04 -0.76 6.86
CA ILE A 24 2.12 -1.89 5.93
C ILE A 24 3.35 -1.68 5.07
N ASN A 25 4.31 -2.60 5.12
CA ASN A 25 5.42 -2.64 4.17
C ASN A 25 5.01 -3.54 3.01
N PHE A 26 5.42 -3.16 1.80
CA PHE A 26 5.02 -3.86 0.60
C PHE A 26 6.16 -3.92 -0.41
N ARG A 27 6.01 -4.85 -1.37
CA ARG A 27 6.81 -4.92 -2.59
C ARG A 27 5.87 -5.02 -3.79
N GLY A 28 6.07 -4.15 -4.76
CA GLY A 28 5.55 -4.30 -6.12
C GLY A 28 6.60 -4.94 -7.00
N ASN A 29 6.24 -5.96 -7.76
CA ASN A 29 7.10 -6.49 -8.82
C ASN A 29 6.41 -6.26 -10.15
N ASP A 30 7.19 -5.87 -11.14
CA ASP A 30 6.71 -5.87 -12.51
C ASP A 30 6.54 -7.33 -13.01
N PRO A 31 5.75 -7.54 -14.07
CA PRO A 31 5.49 -8.86 -14.65
C PRO A 31 6.75 -9.61 -15.11
N THR A 32 7.79 -8.88 -15.50
CA THR A 32 9.06 -9.45 -15.96
C THR A 32 10.09 -9.64 -14.84
N ASN A 33 9.80 -9.18 -13.62
CA ASN A 33 10.71 -9.14 -12.46
C ASN A 33 12.02 -8.37 -12.71
N GLU A 34 12.02 -7.43 -13.65
CA GLU A 34 13.15 -6.54 -13.96
C GLU A 34 13.21 -5.33 -13.03
N LEU A 35 12.08 -4.94 -12.42
CA LEU A 35 11.93 -3.76 -11.59
C LEU A 35 11.02 -4.00 -10.37
N ASN A 36 11.62 -3.82 -9.19
CA ASN A 36 10.91 -3.92 -7.91
C ASN A 36 10.71 -2.54 -7.27
N VAL A 37 9.55 -2.36 -6.64
CA VAL A 37 9.17 -1.17 -5.88
C VAL A 37 8.92 -1.58 -4.44
N ASP A 38 9.89 -1.33 -3.56
CA ASP A 38 9.73 -1.51 -2.12
C ASP A 38 9.21 -0.22 -1.48
N GLY A 39 8.25 -0.33 -0.56
CA GLY A 39 7.67 0.84 0.09
C GLY A 39 6.90 0.51 1.36
N TYR A 40 6.29 1.54 1.93
CA TYR A 40 5.38 1.37 3.05
C TYR A 40 4.24 2.39 3.05
N ILE A 41 3.06 1.94 3.49
CA ILE A 41 1.93 2.80 3.83
C ILE A 41 2.05 3.13 5.31
N PRO A 42 2.23 4.40 5.69
CA PRO A 42 2.54 4.77 7.08
C PRO A 42 1.37 4.50 8.03
N LYS A 43 0.15 4.77 7.58
CA LYS A 43 -1.07 4.72 8.40
C LYS A 43 -2.24 4.25 7.55
N VAL A 44 -2.72 3.06 7.85
CA VAL A 44 -4.04 2.57 7.43
C VAL A 44 -4.85 2.34 8.69
N PRO A 45 -6.10 2.85 8.81
CA PRO A 45 -6.94 2.53 9.95
C PRO A 45 -6.99 1.02 10.18
N GLU A 46 -6.85 0.58 11.43
CA GLU A 46 -6.67 -0.85 11.71
C GLU A 46 -7.85 -1.70 11.22
N MET A 47 -9.07 -1.16 11.30
CA MET A 47 -10.26 -1.82 10.77
C MET A 47 -10.23 -1.96 9.25
N ASP A 48 -9.84 -0.91 8.53
CA ASP A 48 -9.77 -0.92 7.06
C ASP A 48 -8.72 -1.94 6.58
N TYR A 49 -7.59 -2.03 7.27
CA TYR A 49 -6.58 -3.05 6.99
C TYR A 49 -7.14 -4.47 7.14
N PHE A 50 -7.82 -4.76 8.25
CA PHE A 50 -8.37 -6.10 8.47
C PHE A 50 -9.50 -6.42 7.49
N GLN A 51 -10.35 -5.44 7.18
CA GLN A 51 -11.41 -5.60 6.18
C GLN A 51 -10.82 -5.89 4.80
N ALA A 52 -9.80 -5.16 4.36
CA ALA A 52 -9.12 -5.41 3.09
C ALA A 52 -8.45 -6.80 3.05
N GLY A 53 -7.94 -7.28 4.19
CA GLY A 53 -7.41 -8.64 4.32
C GLY A 53 -8.49 -9.71 4.18
N LEU A 54 -9.67 -9.50 4.77
CA LEU A 54 -10.81 -10.40 4.65
C LEU A 54 -11.40 -10.43 3.24
N ASP A 55 -11.46 -9.27 2.59
CA ASP A 55 -12.02 -9.11 1.25
C ASP A 55 -11.04 -9.51 0.14
N GLY A 56 -9.77 -9.78 0.48
CA GLY A 56 -8.72 -10.09 -0.48
C GLY A 56 -8.28 -8.89 -1.33
N THR A 57 -8.54 -7.66 -0.88
CA THR A 57 -8.30 -6.40 -1.61
C THR A 57 -7.08 -5.63 -1.09
N LEU A 58 -6.25 -6.23 -0.24
CA LEU A 58 -5.04 -5.59 0.30
C LEU A 58 -4.06 -5.14 -0.79
N SER A 59 -3.93 -5.93 -1.85
CA SER A 59 -3.10 -5.57 -3.02
C SER A 59 -3.61 -4.33 -3.75
N ASP A 60 -4.94 -4.16 -3.85
CA ASP A 60 -5.56 -2.97 -4.47
C ASP A 60 -5.34 -1.73 -3.60
N LEU A 61 -5.46 -1.89 -2.27
CA LEU A 61 -5.16 -0.82 -1.32
C LEU A 61 -3.72 -0.31 -1.48
N ILE A 62 -2.75 -1.22 -1.62
CA ILE A 62 -1.34 -0.87 -1.85
C ILE A 62 -1.15 -0.20 -3.21
N ARG A 63 -1.74 -0.78 -4.26
CA ARG A 63 -1.67 -0.25 -5.63
C ARG A 63 -2.18 1.19 -5.69
N ASN A 64 -3.35 1.46 -5.13
CA ASN A 64 -3.95 2.79 -5.12
C ASN A 64 -3.04 3.80 -4.41
N PHE A 65 -2.49 3.44 -3.24
CA PHE A 65 -1.53 4.29 -2.54
C PHE A 65 -0.28 4.60 -3.39
N VAL A 66 0.27 3.61 -4.08
CA VAL A 66 1.44 3.80 -4.94
C VAL A 66 1.12 4.71 -6.13
N ILE A 67 -0.01 4.49 -6.80
CA ILE A 67 -0.47 5.33 -7.90
C ILE A 67 -0.65 6.78 -7.43
N ASP A 68 -1.29 7.00 -6.29
CA ASP A 68 -1.50 8.33 -5.71
C ASP A 68 -0.18 9.07 -5.39
N LYS A 69 0.88 8.33 -5.03
CA LYS A 69 2.19 8.91 -4.72
C LYS A 69 3.06 9.16 -5.94
N LEU A 70 2.94 8.33 -6.97
CA LEU A 70 3.73 8.42 -8.19
C LEU A 70 3.08 9.28 -9.27
N THR A 71 1.77 9.50 -9.18
CA THR A 71 1.07 10.42 -10.07
C THR A 71 1.23 11.83 -9.51
N PRO A 72 2.03 12.71 -10.13
CA PRO A 72 2.09 14.10 -9.70
C PRO A 72 0.69 14.68 -9.80
N THR A 73 0.15 15.17 -8.70
CA THR A 73 -1.06 15.99 -8.74
C THR A 73 -0.70 17.21 -9.57
N GLU A 74 -1.30 17.40 -10.76
CA GLU A 74 -1.16 18.60 -11.59
C GLU A 74 -1.80 19.83 -10.90
N GLN A 75 -1.36 20.14 -9.69
CA GLN A 75 -1.74 21.29 -8.88
C GLN A 75 -0.50 21.79 -8.14
N SER A 76 0.53 22.19 -8.89
CA SER A 76 1.60 23.10 -8.44
C SER A 76 2.39 23.57 -9.66
N ALA A 77 1.77 24.43 -10.47
CA ALA A 77 2.44 25.32 -11.41
C ALA A 77 1.82 26.70 -11.30
#